data_AF-A0A7J8MNU4-F1
#
_entry.id   AF-A0A7J8MNU4-F1
#
_cell.length_a   1.000
_cell.length_b   1.000
_cell.length_c   1.000
_cell.angle_alpha   90.00
_cell.angle_beta   90.00
_cell.angle_gamma   90.00
#
_symmetry.space_group_name_H-M   'P 1'
#
loop_
_entity.id
_entity.type
_entity.pdbx_description
1 polymer ?
#
loop_
_entity_poly.entity_id
_entity_poly.type
_entity_poly.pdbx_seq_one_letter_code
_entity_poly.pdbx_strand_id
1 'polypeptide(L)'
;FAFLEVQGSSTLISLSTGDDVNIASLRIGFQKGELPVLLLNAAIILINTCNIEQLRKIPSKLSECFSVSLKEVWREAHKKMINSDILGAGQGMNLYFSNITISDLAESIFRLSINVDQFPALMSSNIVERRIFWSSEDDFKHFILNQWEVLPCVVRRFSSASLEVDEIFTSFMQSLCLKDSFPLVLSSILQDLISCLPIDSDELDILNFLMEVRYKLGCPLINEQDIRVLRTDNQFKQEVHFFQENSDSCRVKTPHVLCLDDMLKCQEAYNDGYTVALRGMEFRFERVALIVDRLASIFGQPSAGANMYLTPPNSQGLARHYDDHCVFVCQIFGSKQWKIFSQPNGQLPRLYDPCNILNNETIDDTRDCYNFFLNEGDVLYIPRGCPHEACTHYDKQDGSVGFSLHLTLGVEVEPPFE
;
A
#
# COMPACT_ATOMS: atom_id res chain seq x y z
N PHE A 1 3.99 3.56 37.27
CA PHE A 1 3.27 3.83 36.02
C PHE A 1 1.96 4.61 36.17
N ALA A 2 1.45 4.85 37.40
CA ALA A 2 0.37 5.84 37.62
C ALA A 2 0.73 7.29 37.21
N PHE A 3 2.02 7.58 36.99
CA PHE A 3 2.52 8.87 36.49
C PHE A 3 2.39 9.04 34.96
N LEU A 4 2.04 7.96 34.23
CA LEU A 4 1.68 8.02 32.80
C LEU A 4 0.16 8.10 32.60
N GLU A 5 -0.61 8.45 33.64
CA GLU A 5 -1.89 9.16 33.42
C GLU A 5 -1.57 10.53 32.81
N VAL A 6 -1.14 10.51 31.55
CA VAL A 6 -1.11 11.68 30.70
C VAL A 6 -2.57 12.06 30.53
N GLN A 7 -2.98 13.05 31.31
CA GLN A 7 -4.27 13.71 31.18
C GLN A 7 -4.59 13.96 29.70
N GLY A 8 -5.84 13.74 29.31
CA GLY A 8 -6.37 13.91 27.94
C GLY A 8 -6.39 15.33 27.40
N SER A 9 -5.35 16.14 27.69
CA SER A 9 -5.03 17.33 26.91
C SER A 9 -4.28 16.89 25.66
N SER A 10 -4.73 17.32 24.49
CA SER A 10 -4.02 17.10 23.22
C SER A 10 -2.55 17.42 23.37
N THR A 11 -1.68 16.42 23.15
CA THR A 11 -0.24 16.61 23.33
C THR A 11 0.28 17.59 22.29
N LEU A 12 0.53 18.85 22.67
CA LEU A 12 1.07 19.85 21.77
C LEU A 12 2.56 19.58 21.54
N ILE A 13 2.92 19.32 20.29
CA ILE A 13 4.29 19.04 19.88
C ILE A 13 4.75 20.01 18.80
N SER A 14 6.05 20.03 18.52
CA SER A 14 6.63 20.68 17.34
C SER A 14 7.78 19.86 16.81
N LEU A 15 8.09 20.01 15.54
CA LEU A 15 9.19 19.30 14.89
C LEU A 15 10.32 20.28 14.62
N SER A 16 11.56 19.83 14.76
CA SER A 16 12.73 20.60 14.37
C SER A 16 13.71 19.74 13.58
N THR A 17 14.40 20.38 12.65
CA THR A 17 15.54 19.75 11.99
C THR A 17 16.67 19.61 13.01
N GLY A 18 17.20 18.39 13.14
CA GLY A 18 18.45 18.15 13.85
C GLY A 18 19.65 18.59 13.01
N ASP A 19 20.75 17.85 13.13
CA ASP A 19 21.94 18.03 12.27
C ASP A 19 21.74 17.45 10.86
N ASP A 20 20.67 16.66 10.66
CA ASP A 20 20.31 15.98 9.41
C ASP A 20 18.99 16.56 8.85
N VAL A 21 18.90 16.60 7.52
CA VAL A 21 17.76 17.15 6.75
C VAL A 21 16.69 16.07 6.50
N ASN A 22 16.98 14.81 6.78
CA ASN A 22 16.03 13.71 6.59
C ASN A 22 14.80 13.85 7.50
N ILE A 23 13.59 13.78 6.93
CA ILE A 23 12.30 13.82 7.64
C ILE A 23 12.23 12.78 8.77
N ALA A 24 12.80 11.59 8.56
CA ALA A 24 12.79 10.54 9.56
C ALA A 24 13.63 10.88 10.81
N SER A 25 14.56 11.83 10.69
CA SER A 25 15.47 12.28 11.75
C SER A 25 14.95 13.51 12.53
N LEU A 26 13.78 14.04 12.14
CA LEU A 26 13.17 15.20 12.81
C LEU A 26 12.97 14.91 14.30
N ARG A 27 13.38 15.87 15.14
CA ARG A 27 13.25 15.76 16.60
C ARG A 27 11.89 16.26 17.05
N ILE A 28 11.34 15.60 18.07
CA ILE A 28 10.05 15.97 18.65
C ILE A 28 10.26 16.85 19.88
N GLY A 29 9.77 18.09 19.79
CA GLY A 29 9.66 19.03 20.89
C GLY A 29 8.28 18.96 21.55
N PHE A 30 8.24 18.95 22.88
CA PHE A 30 7.00 18.88 23.64
C PHE A 30 6.78 20.17 24.43
N GLN A 31 5.53 20.63 24.50
CA GLN A 31 5.10 21.69 25.41
C GLN A 31 4.75 21.13 26.81
N LYS A 32 5.50 20.13 27.27
CA LYS A 32 5.38 19.51 28.60
C LYS A 32 6.62 19.83 29.43
N GLY A 33 6.54 19.64 30.74
CA GLY A 33 7.71 19.72 31.62
C GLY A 33 8.77 18.67 31.25
N GLU A 34 10.02 18.94 31.64
CA GLU A 34 11.19 18.09 31.33
C GLU A 34 11.02 16.62 31.76
N LEU A 35 10.51 16.36 32.97
CA LEU A 35 10.45 15.01 33.54
C LEU A 35 9.57 14.04 32.71
N PRO A 36 8.33 14.37 32.31
CA PRO A 36 7.54 13.54 31.38
C PRO A 36 8.25 13.21 30.06
N VAL A 37 8.99 14.16 29.49
CA VAL A 37 9.69 13.95 28.22
C VAL A 37 10.89 13.02 28.41
N LEU A 38 11.64 13.16 29.51
CA LEU A 38 12.72 12.24 29.85
C LEU A 38 12.23 10.82 30.09
N LEU A 39 11.07 10.64 30.73
CA LEU A 39 10.45 9.33 30.93
C LEU A 39 10.01 8.70 29.60
N LEU A 40 9.41 9.48 28.70
CA LEU A 40 9.06 9.04 27.34
C LEU A 40 10.31 8.60 26.58
N ASN A 41 11.38 9.39 26.64
CA ASN A 41 12.67 9.08 26.00
C ASN A 41 13.27 7.77 26.54
N ALA A 42 13.32 7.62 27.86
CA ALA A 42 13.80 6.38 28.47
C ALA A 42 12.97 5.16 28.05
N ALA A 43 11.64 5.29 27.98
CA ALA A 43 10.76 4.21 27.55
C ALA A 43 10.99 3.82 26.08
N ILE A 44 11.07 4.78 25.17
CA ILE A 44 11.35 4.54 23.74
C ILE A 44 12.69 3.83 23.55
N ILE A 45 13.75 4.30 24.22
CA ILE A 45 15.07 3.66 24.16
C ILE A 45 15.00 2.21 24.66
N LEU A 46 14.32 1.97 25.78
CA LEU A 46 14.18 0.61 26.33
C LEU A 46 13.40 -0.29 25.38
N ILE A 47 12.32 0.18 24.76
CA ILE A 47 11.53 -0.60 23.81
C ILE A 47 12.35 -0.92 22.55
N ASN A 48 13.04 0.07 21.99
CA ASN A 48 13.81 -0.09 20.76
C ASN A 48 15.06 -0.97 20.95
N THR A 49 15.50 -1.18 22.20
CA THR A 49 16.60 -2.09 22.52
C THR A 49 16.15 -3.51 22.88
N CYS A 50 14.85 -3.75 23.07
CA CYS A 50 14.33 -5.07 23.37
C CYS A 50 14.35 -6.00 22.14
N ASN A 51 14.78 -7.24 22.33
CA ASN A 51 14.54 -8.33 21.37
C ASN A 51 13.10 -8.86 21.48
N ILE A 52 12.69 -9.76 20.58
CA ILE A 52 11.32 -10.32 20.54
C ILE A 52 10.93 -10.97 21.88
N GLU A 53 11.82 -11.75 22.51
CA GLU A 53 11.53 -12.41 23.79
C GLU A 53 11.32 -11.41 24.94
N GLN A 54 12.07 -10.31 24.94
CA GLN A 54 11.94 -9.25 25.92
C GLN A 54 10.66 -8.45 25.69
N LEU A 55 10.34 -8.12 24.44
CA LEU A 55 9.09 -7.47 24.08
C LEU A 55 7.90 -8.31 24.58
N ARG A 56 7.92 -9.64 24.40
CA ARG A 56 6.86 -10.57 24.85
C ARG A 56 6.64 -10.58 26.36
N LYS A 57 7.63 -10.13 27.14
CA LYS A 57 7.54 -10.03 28.61
C LYS A 57 6.93 -8.72 29.09
N ILE A 58 6.71 -7.74 28.20
CA ILE A 58 6.03 -6.49 28.53
C ILE A 58 4.56 -6.82 28.81
N PRO A 59 4.00 -6.44 29.98
CA PRO A 59 2.59 -6.70 30.28
C PRO A 59 1.66 -6.11 29.21
N SER A 60 0.75 -6.91 28.66
CA SER A 60 -0.13 -6.53 27.53
C SER A 60 -0.85 -5.20 27.76
N LYS A 61 -1.48 -5.02 28.92
CA LYS A 61 -2.15 -3.76 29.29
C LYS A 61 -1.22 -2.55 29.26
N LEU A 62 0.05 -2.71 29.64
CA LEU A 62 1.02 -1.62 29.56
C LEU A 62 1.43 -1.35 28.11
N SER A 63 1.67 -2.40 27.32
CA SER A 63 1.95 -2.29 25.90
C SER A 63 0.83 -1.56 25.16
N GLU A 64 -0.42 -1.95 25.39
CA GLU A 64 -1.62 -1.35 24.80
C GLU A 64 -1.76 0.13 25.18
N CYS A 65 -1.74 0.45 26.49
CA CYS A 65 -1.85 1.84 26.94
C CYS A 65 -0.74 2.72 26.36
N PHE A 66 0.49 2.23 26.36
CA PHE A 66 1.62 3.01 25.85
C PHE A 66 1.57 3.15 24.33
N SER A 67 1.20 2.10 23.59
CA SER A 67 0.99 2.14 22.14
C SER A 67 -0.04 3.20 21.74
N VAL A 68 -1.14 3.32 22.48
CA VAL A 68 -2.14 4.39 22.26
C VAL A 68 -1.51 5.78 22.41
N SER A 69 -0.73 6.01 23.48
CA SER A 69 -0.04 7.29 23.69
C SER A 69 0.98 7.60 22.60
N LEU A 70 1.79 6.62 22.18
CA LEU A 70 2.77 6.81 21.10
C LEU A 70 2.08 7.12 19.77
N LYS A 71 0.98 6.43 19.45
CA LYS A 71 0.17 6.68 18.25
C LYS A 71 -0.44 8.07 18.23
N GLU A 72 -0.84 8.61 19.38
CA GLU A 72 -1.33 9.99 19.49
C GLU A 72 -0.22 11.01 19.17
N VAL A 73 0.97 10.83 19.75
CA VAL A 73 2.14 11.67 19.46
C VAL A 73 2.51 11.57 17.98
N TRP A 74 2.52 10.36 17.44
CA TRP A 74 2.83 10.11 16.03
C TRP A 74 1.84 10.79 15.09
N ARG A 75 0.53 10.74 15.39
CA ARG A 75 -0.51 11.39 14.57
C ARG A 75 -0.30 12.90 14.48
N GLU A 76 0.01 13.55 15.59
CA GLU A 76 0.29 14.99 15.59
C GLU A 76 1.61 15.32 14.88
N ALA A 77 2.60 14.42 14.94
CA ALA A 77 3.87 14.59 14.26
C ALA A 77 3.71 14.45 12.75
N HIS A 78 2.98 13.42 12.32
CA HIS A 78 2.67 13.15 10.91
C HIS A 78 1.94 14.31 10.25
N LYS A 79 0.93 14.90 10.93
CA LYS A 79 0.26 16.13 10.44
C LYS A 79 1.25 17.26 10.22
N LYS A 80 2.20 17.48 11.14
CA LYS A 80 3.21 18.53 11.02
C LYS A 80 4.22 18.24 9.90
N MET A 81 4.59 16.98 9.71
CA MET A 81 5.45 16.54 8.61
C MET A 81 4.82 16.83 7.25
N ILE A 82 3.56 16.44 7.06
CA ILE A 82 2.83 16.66 5.80
C ILE A 82 2.62 18.16 5.54
N ASN A 83 2.32 18.94 6.58
CA ASN A 83 2.14 20.40 6.46
C ASN A 83 3.46 21.17 6.29
N SER A 84 4.61 20.50 6.30
CA SER A 84 5.94 21.14 6.32
C SER A 84 6.10 22.17 7.46
N ASP A 85 5.39 21.96 8.57
CA ASP A 85 5.41 22.82 9.76
C ASP A 85 6.59 22.42 10.67
N ILE A 86 7.79 22.75 10.21
CA ILE A 86 9.07 22.39 10.85
C ILE A 86 9.75 23.68 11.36
N LEU A 87 10.04 23.72 12.65
CA LEU A 87 10.74 24.83 13.28
C LEU A 87 12.20 24.86 12.82
N GLY A 88 12.66 26.05 12.43
CA GLY A 88 14.07 26.31 12.18
C GLY A 88 14.91 26.32 13.46
N ALA A 89 16.23 26.17 13.32
CA ALA A 89 17.17 26.18 14.44
C ALA A 89 16.98 27.42 15.35
N GLY A 90 16.72 27.20 16.64
CA GLY A 90 16.56 28.27 17.64
C GLY A 90 15.16 28.85 17.80
N GLN A 91 14.16 28.36 17.05
CA GLN A 91 12.75 28.70 17.28
C GLN A 91 12.12 27.72 18.30
N GLY A 92 11.36 28.23 19.27
CA GLY A 92 10.68 27.40 20.27
C GLY A 92 11.13 27.58 21.73
N MET A 93 11.30 28.82 22.20
CA MET A 93 11.81 29.13 23.55
C MET A 93 11.03 28.53 24.75
N ASN A 94 9.84 27.94 24.52
CA ASN A 94 9.03 27.30 25.55
C ASN A 94 8.85 25.78 25.33
N LEU A 95 9.66 25.15 24.48
CA LEU A 95 9.58 23.73 24.15
C LEU A 95 10.77 22.97 24.72
N TYR A 96 10.51 21.78 25.25
CA TYR A 96 11.56 20.82 25.60
C TYR A 96 11.75 19.84 24.44
N PHE A 97 12.87 19.95 23.74
CA PHE A 97 13.23 19.03 22.66
C PHE A 97 13.78 17.74 23.25
N SER A 98 13.13 16.63 22.91
CA SER A 98 13.67 15.31 23.18
C SER A 98 14.77 14.96 22.17
N ASN A 99 15.63 14.01 22.52
CA ASN A 99 16.54 13.38 21.55
C ASN A 99 15.84 12.33 20.69
N ILE A 100 14.52 12.15 20.86
CA ILE A 100 13.71 11.18 20.13
C ILE A 100 13.43 11.74 18.73
N THR A 101 13.68 10.91 17.72
CA THR A 101 13.33 11.20 16.34
C THR A 101 11.99 10.59 15.95
N ILE A 102 11.45 10.99 14.80
CA ILE A 102 10.27 10.32 14.19
C ILE A 102 10.51 8.83 14.00
N SER A 103 11.70 8.45 13.53
CA SER A 103 12.13 7.06 13.35
C SER A 103 12.04 6.26 14.65
N ASP A 104 12.58 6.81 15.75
CA ASP A 104 12.59 6.14 17.05
C ASP A 104 11.16 5.89 17.56
N LEU A 105 10.27 6.88 17.38
CA LEU A 105 8.87 6.77 17.75
C LEU A 105 8.15 5.71 16.90
N ALA A 106 8.36 5.72 15.59
CA ALA A 106 7.76 4.76 14.67
C ALA A 106 8.25 3.33 14.95
N GLU A 107 9.54 3.15 15.21
CA GLU A 107 10.13 1.87 15.59
C GLU A 107 9.51 1.34 16.91
N SER A 108 9.32 2.20 17.91
CA SER A 108 8.67 1.80 19.16
C SER A 108 7.23 1.34 18.93
N ILE A 109 6.46 2.05 18.10
CA ILE A 109 5.09 1.65 17.75
C ILE A 109 5.09 0.28 17.07
N PHE A 110 5.99 0.09 16.09
CA PHE A 110 6.14 -1.16 15.37
C PHE A 110 6.49 -2.32 16.33
N ARG A 111 7.51 -2.15 17.16
CA ARG A 111 7.96 -3.20 18.11
C ARG A 111 6.88 -3.60 19.10
N LEU A 112 6.08 -2.65 19.59
CA LEU A 112 4.96 -2.95 20.45
C LEU A 112 3.82 -3.68 19.71
N SER A 113 3.68 -3.47 18.40
CA SER A 113 2.69 -4.21 17.59
C SER A 113 3.06 -5.67 17.32
N ILE A 114 4.33 -6.07 17.44
CA ILE A 114 4.77 -7.47 17.21
C ILE A 114 4.10 -8.48 18.17
N ASN A 115 3.77 -8.06 19.40
CA ASN A 115 3.19 -8.96 20.43
C ASN A 115 1.68 -8.87 20.55
N VAL A 116 1.06 -8.21 19.59
CA VAL A 116 -0.37 -8.08 19.59
C VAL A 116 -0.92 -9.39 19.04
N ASP A 117 -1.38 -10.28 19.92
CA ASP A 117 -2.14 -11.50 19.61
C ASP A 117 -3.51 -11.19 18.92
N GLN A 118 -3.64 -10.04 18.24
CA GLN A 118 -4.83 -9.58 17.52
C GLN A 118 -4.85 -10.06 16.07
N PHE A 119 -4.32 -11.24 15.77
CA PHE A 119 -4.96 -12.02 14.73
C PHE A 119 -5.98 -12.91 15.44
N PRO A 120 -7.19 -12.41 15.77
CA PRO A 120 -8.27 -13.32 16.11
C PRO A 120 -8.40 -14.32 14.94
N ALA A 121 -9.03 -15.46 15.23
CA ALA A 121 -9.50 -16.43 14.24
C ALA A 121 -10.57 -15.81 13.31
N LEU A 122 -10.28 -14.64 12.74
CA LEU A 122 -11.11 -13.84 11.87
C LEU A 122 -10.91 -14.40 10.47
N MET A 123 -11.90 -15.21 10.08
CA MET A 123 -11.97 -16.03 8.89
C MET A 123 -11.37 -17.43 9.10
N SER A 124 -12.28 -18.39 9.35
CA SER A 124 -12.00 -19.79 9.03
C SER A 124 -11.45 -19.84 7.60
N SER A 125 -10.28 -20.45 7.40
CA SER A 125 -9.54 -20.53 6.11
C SER A 125 -10.45 -20.78 4.91
N ASN A 126 -11.46 -21.63 5.10
CA ASN A 126 -12.41 -22.02 4.08
C ASN A 126 -13.28 -20.87 3.52
N ILE A 127 -13.43 -19.72 4.19
CA ILE A 127 -14.32 -18.63 3.73
C ILE A 127 -13.66 -17.76 2.65
N VAL A 128 -12.37 -17.46 2.79
CA VAL A 128 -11.63 -16.63 1.81
C VAL A 128 -11.40 -17.42 0.52
N GLU A 129 -10.94 -18.67 0.66
CA GLU A 129 -10.73 -19.63 -0.44
C GLU A 129 -12.00 -19.90 -1.26
N ARG A 130 -13.09 -20.28 -0.58
CA ARG A 130 -14.31 -20.78 -1.25
C ARG A 130 -15.24 -19.68 -1.77
N ARG A 131 -14.87 -18.40 -1.69
CA ARG A 131 -15.79 -17.30 -2.01
C ARG A 131 -15.17 -16.11 -2.76
N ILE A 132 -13.85 -15.89 -2.69
CA ILE A 132 -13.20 -14.84 -3.50
C ILE A 132 -12.77 -15.38 -4.87
N PHE A 133 -12.19 -16.58 -4.91
CA PHE A 133 -11.55 -17.10 -6.11
C PHE A 133 -12.23 -18.34 -6.70
N TRP A 134 -12.75 -19.27 -5.87
CA TRP A 134 -13.32 -20.53 -6.34
C TRP A 134 -14.51 -20.95 -5.47
N SER A 135 -15.51 -21.65 -6.03
CA SER A 135 -16.71 -22.04 -5.25
C SER A 135 -16.62 -23.42 -4.59
N SER A 136 -15.64 -24.23 -5.00
CA SER A 136 -15.38 -25.58 -4.50
C SER A 136 -13.91 -25.98 -4.65
N GLU A 137 -13.48 -27.04 -3.97
CA GLU A 137 -12.14 -27.61 -4.16
C GLU A 137 -11.92 -28.14 -5.58
N ASP A 138 -12.98 -28.61 -6.24
CA ASP A 138 -12.89 -29.08 -7.62
C ASP A 138 -12.72 -27.92 -8.60
N ASP A 139 -13.32 -26.76 -8.33
CA ASP A 139 -13.08 -25.52 -9.10
C ASP A 139 -11.63 -25.06 -8.95
N PHE A 140 -11.08 -25.12 -7.73
CA PHE A 140 -9.68 -24.79 -7.49
C PHE A 140 -8.74 -25.75 -8.24
N LYS A 141 -8.97 -27.06 -8.14
CA LYS A 141 -8.18 -28.05 -8.91
C LYS A 141 -8.30 -27.80 -10.41
N HIS A 142 -9.50 -27.52 -10.91
CA HIS A 142 -9.71 -27.20 -12.31
C HIS A 142 -8.95 -25.94 -12.73
N PHE A 143 -8.95 -24.90 -11.88
CA PHE A 143 -8.17 -23.69 -12.09
C PHE A 143 -6.67 -23.98 -12.15
N ILE A 144 -6.12 -24.69 -11.16
CA ILE A 144 -4.70 -25.05 -11.11
C ILE A 144 -4.29 -25.88 -12.34
N LEU A 145 -5.13 -26.82 -12.77
CA LEU A 145 -4.79 -27.72 -13.88
C LEU A 145 -4.93 -27.08 -15.26
N ASN A 146 -5.82 -26.10 -15.43
CA ASN A 146 -6.21 -25.61 -16.77
C ASN A 146 -6.03 -24.10 -16.98
N GLN A 147 -5.83 -23.31 -15.93
CA GLN A 147 -5.79 -21.83 -16.01
C GLN A 147 -4.50 -21.26 -15.43
N TRP A 148 -4.02 -21.76 -14.29
CA TRP A 148 -2.81 -21.26 -13.63
C TRP A 148 -1.60 -21.26 -14.56
N GLU A 149 -1.01 -20.08 -14.78
CA GLU A 149 0.09 -19.80 -15.72
C GLU A 149 -0.19 -20.10 -17.19
N VAL A 150 -1.45 -20.35 -17.55
CA VAL A 150 -1.85 -20.82 -18.89
C VAL A 150 -2.72 -19.79 -19.60
N LEU A 151 -3.86 -19.42 -19.02
CA LEU A 151 -4.84 -18.55 -19.68
C LEU A 151 -5.50 -17.57 -18.70
N PRO A 152 -5.84 -16.34 -19.15
CA PRO A 152 -6.61 -15.41 -18.35
C PRO A 152 -8.06 -15.89 -18.22
N CYS A 153 -8.64 -15.73 -17.04
CA CYS A 153 -10.03 -16.10 -16.79
C CYS A 153 -10.70 -15.14 -15.82
N VAL A 154 -12.02 -14.98 -15.97
CA VAL A 154 -12.82 -14.14 -15.06
C VAL A 154 -13.73 -15.02 -14.22
N VAL A 155 -13.66 -14.81 -12.91
CA VAL A 155 -14.65 -15.31 -11.95
C VAL A 155 -15.70 -14.21 -11.79
N ARG A 156 -16.86 -14.44 -12.40
CA ARG A 156 -18.00 -13.52 -12.28
C ARG A 156 -18.72 -13.77 -10.97
N ARG A 157 -19.19 -12.69 -10.35
CA ARG A 157 -19.93 -12.80 -9.10
C ARG A 157 -21.22 -13.63 -9.28
N PHE A 158 -21.41 -14.64 -8.44
CA PHE A 158 -22.69 -15.34 -8.34
C PHE A 158 -23.70 -14.45 -7.61
N SER A 159 -24.90 -14.28 -8.18
CA SER A 159 -25.97 -13.44 -7.63
C SER A 159 -26.47 -13.85 -6.23
N SER A 160 -25.96 -14.95 -5.67
CA SER A 160 -26.32 -15.52 -4.36
C SER A 160 -25.17 -15.55 -3.33
N ALA A 161 -24.01 -14.95 -3.61
CA ALA A 161 -22.89 -14.94 -2.66
C ALA A 161 -23.25 -14.17 -1.37
N SER A 162 -23.09 -14.83 -0.22
CA SER A 162 -23.46 -14.38 1.12
C SER A 162 -22.82 -13.05 1.55
N LEU A 163 -23.55 -12.28 2.36
CA LEU A 163 -23.26 -10.97 2.98
C LEU A 163 -21.83 -10.74 3.55
N GLU A 164 -21.01 -11.77 3.78
CA GLU A 164 -19.72 -11.70 4.48
C GLU A 164 -18.50 -11.37 3.58
N VAL A 165 -18.43 -11.82 2.32
CA VAL A 165 -17.35 -11.40 1.40
C VAL A 165 -17.60 -9.98 0.91
N ASP A 166 -18.88 -9.65 0.72
CA ASP A 166 -19.30 -8.26 0.68
C ASP A 166 -18.76 -7.52 1.88
N GLU A 167 -18.85 -8.07 3.10
CA GLU A 167 -18.32 -7.39 4.28
C GLU A 167 -16.80 -7.12 4.21
N ILE A 168 -15.97 -8.03 3.67
CA ILE A 168 -14.51 -7.81 3.60
C ILE A 168 -14.19 -6.60 2.71
N PHE A 169 -14.65 -6.62 1.45
CA PHE A 169 -14.45 -5.49 0.55
C PHE A 169 -15.26 -4.26 1.00
N THR A 170 -16.48 -4.43 1.51
CA THR A 170 -17.32 -3.34 2.04
C THR A 170 -16.69 -2.66 3.23
N SER A 171 -16.01 -3.38 4.12
CA SER A 171 -15.32 -2.77 5.26
C SER A 171 -14.03 -2.09 4.85
N PHE A 172 -13.27 -2.67 3.91
CA PHE A 172 -12.20 -1.94 3.24
C PHE A 172 -12.75 -0.66 2.59
N MET A 173 -13.95 -0.71 2.00
CA MET A 173 -14.62 0.48 1.45
C MET A 173 -15.03 1.48 2.51
N GLN A 174 -15.64 1.03 3.62
CA GLN A 174 -16.00 1.90 4.74
C GLN A 174 -14.76 2.58 5.33
N SER A 175 -13.60 1.90 5.32
CA SER A 175 -12.33 2.49 5.77
C SER A 175 -11.76 3.53 4.80
N LEU A 176 -12.10 3.42 3.51
CA LEU A 176 -11.62 4.29 2.44
C LEU A 176 -12.52 5.52 2.21
N CYS A 177 -13.85 5.42 2.40
CA CYS A 177 -14.89 6.46 2.60
C CYS A 177 -16.26 5.98 2.06
N LEU A 178 -17.33 6.74 2.32
CA LEU A 178 -18.66 6.50 1.73
C LEU A 178 -18.63 6.66 0.20
N LYS A 179 -19.34 5.76 -0.52
CA LYS A 179 -19.33 5.64 -2.01
C LYS A 179 -19.42 6.99 -2.76
N ASP A 180 -20.21 7.94 -2.24
CA ASP A 180 -20.56 9.17 -2.96
C ASP A 180 -19.47 10.26 -2.91
N SER A 181 -18.45 10.12 -2.07
CA SER A 181 -17.40 11.14 -1.88
C SER A 181 -16.01 10.67 -2.33
N PHE A 182 -15.84 9.43 -2.78
CA PHE A 182 -14.54 8.78 -2.76
C PHE A 182 -13.48 9.37 -3.70
N PRO A 183 -13.79 9.91 -4.89
CA PRO A 183 -12.77 10.69 -5.57
C PRO A 183 -12.53 12.05 -4.90
N LEU A 184 -13.55 12.67 -4.27
CA LEU A 184 -13.46 14.02 -3.69
C LEU A 184 -12.63 14.07 -2.40
N VAL A 185 -12.36 12.93 -1.77
CA VAL A 185 -11.61 12.81 -0.49
C VAL A 185 -10.26 12.11 -0.67
N LEU A 186 -9.80 11.90 -1.90
CA LEU A 186 -8.52 11.26 -2.20
C LEU A 186 -7.36 11.94 -1.47
N SER A 187 -7.28 13.27 -1.50
CA SER A 187 -6.24 14.00 -0.76
C SER A 187 -6.29 13.76 0.75
N SER A 188 -7.48 13.60 1.35
CA SER A 188 -7.64 13.28 2.77
C SER A 188 -7.17 11.87 3.10
N ILE A 189 -7.46 10.90 2.21
CA ILE A 189 -7.00 9.52 2.40
C ILE A 189 -5.48 9.47 2.35
N LEU A 190 -4.85 10.12 1.36
CA LEU A 190 -3.39 10.15 1.22
C LEU A 190 -2.70 10.77 2.44
N GLN A 191 -3.33 11.76 3.10
CA GLN A 191 -2.79 12.38 4.32
C GLN A 191 -2.68 11.41 5.49
N ASP A 192 -3.57 10.42 5.58
CA ASP A 192 -3.55 9.45 6.69
C ASP A 192 -2.60 8.27 6.43
N LEU A 193 -2.03 8.17 5.23
CA LEU A 193 -1.12 7.10 4.84
C LEU A 193 0.36 7.44 5.11
N ILE A 194 1.16 6.39 5.29
CA ILE A 194 2.59 6.44 5.59
C ILE A 194 3.40 5.69 4.55
N SER A 195 4.71 5.86 4.48
CA SER A 195 5.55 5.00 3.67
C SER A 195 5.55 3.57 4.20
N CYS A 196 5.35 2.61 3.31
CA CYS A 196 5.45 1.17 3.59
C CYS A 196 6.62 0.64 2.78
N LEU A 197 7.70 0.30 3.49
CA LEU A 197 8.92 -0.18 2.84
C LEU A 197 8.72 -1.65 2.45
N PRO A 198 9.17 -2.05 1.24
CA PRO A 198 9.08 -3.44 0.82
C PRO A 198 9.90 -4.31 1.79
N ILE A 199 9.36 -5.48 2.10
CA ILE A 199 10.03 -6.53 2.86
C ILE A 199 10.40 -7.59 1.84
N ASP A 200 11.68 -7.97 1.79
CA ASP A 200 12.13 -9.03 0.88
C ASP A 200 11.45 -10.36 1.24
N SER A 201 11.10 -11.15 0.22
CA SER A 201 10.38 -12.43 0.36
C SER A 201 11.13 -13.45 1.22
N ASP A 202 12.46 -13.36 1.28
CA ASP A 202 13.36 -14.22 2.05
C ASP A 202 13.73 -13.67 3.43
N GLU A 203 13.21 -12.50 3.83
CA GLU A 203 13.44 -11.93 5.16
C GLU A 203 12.59 -12.66 6.22
N LEU A 204 13.29 -13.40 7.08
CA LEU A 204 12.69 -14.21 8.14
C LEU A 204 12.79 -13.56 9.53
N ASP A 205 13.63 -12.54 9.69
CA ASP A 205 13.82 -11.80 10.93
C ASP A 205 13.33 -10.36 10.79
N ILE A 206 12.12 -10.12 11.27
CA ILE A 206 11.50 -8.79 11.26
C ILE A 206 12.32 -7.73 12.00
N LEU A 207 13.17 -8.10 12.97
CA LEU A 207 14.05 -7.15 13.64
C LEU A 207 15.26 -6.79 12.78
N ASN A 208 15.74 -7.69 11.92
CA ASN A 208 16.78 -7.37 10.94
C ASN A 208 16.25 -6.33 9.94
N PHE A 209 15.08 -6.59 9.36
CA PHE A 209 14.36 -5.60 8.54
C PHE A 209 14.29 -4.23 9.23
N LEU A 210 13.79 -4.17 10.47
CA LEU A 210 13.68 -2.90 11.21
C LEU A 210 15.02 -2.18 11.34
N MET A 211 16.11 -2.90 11.56
CA MET A 211 17.44 -2.30 11.68
C MET A 211 17.91 -1.65 10.38
N GLU A 212 17.60 -2.27 9.23
CA GLU A 212 17.92 -1.76 7.90
C GLU A 212 17.09 -0.52 7.55
N VAL A 213 15.80 -0.54 7.91
CA VAL A 213 14.87 0.53 7.56
C VAL A 213 14.71 1.63 8.60
N ARG A 214 15.33 1.52 9.78
CA ARG A 214 15.06 2.41 10.93
C ARG A 214 15.02 3.89 10.59
N TYR A 215 15.93 4.37 9.73
CA TYR A 215 16.03 5.78 9.33
C TYR A 215 15.06 6.22 8.23
N LYS A 216 14.09 5.37 7.89
CA LYS A 216 13.03 5.60 6.90
C LYS A 216 11.64 5.34 7.50
N LEU A 217 11.57 4.83 8.73
CA LEU A 217 10.30 4.51 9.38
C LEU A 217 9.51 5.77 9.74
N GLY A 218 8.19 5.68 9.58
CA GLY A 218 7.28 6.78 9.91
C GLY A 218 7.30 7.94 8.92
N CYS A 219 8.01 7.82 7.78
CA CYS A 219 7.94 8.80 6.71
C CYS A 219 6.52 8.88 6.10
N PRO A 220 6.10 10.04 5.58
CA PRO A 220 4.95 10.15 4.69
C PRO A 220 5.19 9.36 3.39
N LEU A 221 4.15 9.22 2.57
CA LEU A 221 4.23 8.54 1.27
C LEU A 221 5.41 9.05 0.43
N ILE A 222 6.10 8.12 -0.24
CA ILE A 222 7.23 8.40 -1.12
C ILE A 222 6.80 8.11 -2.56
N ASN A 223 7.00 9.08 -3.46
CA ASN A 223 6.71 8.92 -4.88
C ASN A 223 7.56 7.79 -5.51
N GLU A 224 6.99 7.06 -6.47
CA GLU A 224 7.54 5.86 -7.12
C GLU A 224 7.80 4.64 -6.23
N GLN A 225 7.87 4.82 -4.90
CA GLN A 225 7.93 3.72 -3.94
C GLN A 225 6.53 3.30 -3.50
N ASP A 226 5.79 4.22 -2.88
CA ASP A 226 4.47 3.95 -2.28
C ASP A 226 3.32 4.34 -3.22
N ILE A 227 3.50 5.42 -3.96
CA ILE A 227 2.48 6.03 -4.82
C ILE A 227 3.07 6.36 -6.19
N ARG A 228 2.31 6.04 -7.25
CA ARG A 228 2.57 6.54 -8.60
C ARG A 228 1.32 7.24 -9.11
N VAL A 229 1.51 8.42 -9.69
CA VAL A 229 0.44 9.17 -10.36
C VAL A 229 0.80 9.24 -11.83
N LEU A 230 0.11 8.46 -12.66
CA LEU A 230 0.50 8.25 -14.05
C LEU A 230 -0.68 8.09 -15.01
N ARG A 231 -0.45 8.36 -16.29
CA ARG A 231 -1.39 8.07 -17.37
C ARG A 231 -0.66 7.56 -18.60
N THR A 232 -1.37 6.91 -19.50
CA THR A 232 -0.83 6.51 -20.79
C THR A 232 -1.02 7.63 -21.80
N ASP A 233 0.06 8.02 -22.46
CA ASP A 233 -0.03 8.90 -23.63
C ASP A 233 -0.60 8.12 -24.82
N ASN A 234 -1.69 8.64 -25.39
CA ASN A 234 -2.40 7.96 -26.46
C ASN A 234 -1.62 7.92 -27.79
N GLN A 235 -0.71 8.88 -28.02
CA GLN A 235 0.09 8.97 -29.25
C GLN A 235 1.31 8.06 -29.18
N PHE A 236 2.02 8.07 -28.04
CA PHE A 236 3.27 7.34 -27.87
C PHE A 236 3.11 5.98 -27.20
N LYS A 237 1.94 5.66 -26.63
CA LYS A 237 1.67 4.42 -25.90
C LYS A 237 2.67 4.16 -24.77
N GLN A 238 3.07 5.24 -24.10
CA GLN A 238 4.02 5.23 -23.00
C GLN A 238 3.41 5.86 -21.75
N GLU A 239 3.93 5.50 -20.59
CA GLU A 239 3.53 6.05 -19.30
C GLU A 239 4.10 7.45 -19.12
N VAL A 240 3.25 8.38 -18.69
CA VAL A 240 3.61 9.74 -18.30
C VAL A 240 3.34 9.87 -16.82
N HIS A 241 4.40 10.01 -16.04
CA HIS A 241 4.34 10.24 -14.60
C HIS A 241 4.12 11.72 -14.32
N PHE A 242 3.21 12.01 -13.39
CA PHE A 242 2.85 13.38 -13.01
C PHE A 242 3.98 14.07 -12.25
N PHE A 243 4.53 13.39 -11.24
CA PHE A 243 5.71 13.85 -10.51
C PHE A 243 6.97 13.46 -11.30
N GLN A 244 7.37 14.32 -12.24
CA GLN A 244 8.61 14.10 -12.99
C GLN A 244 9.82 14.38 -12.11
N GLU A 245 10.76 13.43 -12.05
CA GLU A 245 12.06 13.69 -11.46
C GLU A 245 12.88 14.56 -12.42
N ASN A 246 13.26 15.76 -12.01
CA ASN A 246 14.21 16.58 -12.76
C ASN A 246 15.48 15.75 -13.04
N SER A 247 15.76 15.52 -14.32
CA SER A 247 16.83 14.65 -14.82
C SER A 247 18.21 15.34 -14.75
N ASP A 248 18.57 15.90 -13.61
CA ASP A 248 19.96 16.36 -13.38
C ASP A 248 20.80 15.16 -12.96
N SER A 249 21.48 14.56 -13.94
CA SER A 249 22.19 13.27 -13.89
C SER A 249 23.37 13.16 -12.91
N CYS A 250 23.62 14.16 -12.07
CA CYS A 250 24.84 14.24 -11.26
C CYS A 250 24.61 14.29 -9.74
N ARG A 251 23.37 14.20 -9.24
CA ARG A 251 23.09 14.18 -7.79
C ARG A 251 22.41 12.88 -7.38
N VAL A 252 22.83 12.33 -6.24
CA VAL A 252 22.08 11.28 -5.53
C VAL A 252 20.67 11.83 -5.32
N LYS A 253 19.69 11.26 -6.03
CA LYS A 253 18.30 11.72 -5.96
C LYS A 253 17.76 11.39 -4.58
N THR A 254 17.44 12.42 -3.81
CA THR A 254 16.69 12.26 -2.57
C THR A 254 15.27 11.81 -2.91
N PRO A 255 14.70 10.81 -2.20
CA PRO A 255 13.34 10.36 -2.45
C PRO A 255 12.36 11.53 -2.33
N HIS A 256 11.42 11.65 -3.27
CA HIS A 256 10.38 12.66 -3.17
C HIS A 256 9.29 12.20 -2.19
N VAL A 257 9.44 12.64 -0.95
CA VAL A 257 8.42 12.48 0.10
C VAL A 257 7.29 13.47 -0.19
N LEU A 258 6.04 13.01 -0.17
CA LEU A 258 4.86 13.82 -0.44
C LEU A 258 4.51 14.70 0.76
N CYS A 259 4.28 15.99 0.50
CA CYS A 259 3.68 16.94 1.45
C CYS A 259 2.20 17.19 1.13
N LEU A 260 1.53 18.05 1.91
CA LEU A 260 0.11 18.38 1.72
C LEU A 260 -0.17 18.89 0.30
N ASP A 261 0.69 19.78 -0.21
CA ASP A 261 0.53 20.36 -1.54
C ASP A 261 0.62 19.28 -2.62
N ASP A 262 1.47 18.27 -2.45
CA ASP A 262 1.59 17.17 -3.41
C ASP A 262 0.37 16.25 -3.38
N MET A 263 -0.23 16.03 -2.20
CA MET A 263 -1.49 15.29 -2.07
C MET A 263 -2.66 16.02 -2.73
N LEU A 264 -2.68 17.36 -2.67
CA LEU A 264 -3.63 18.17 -3.43
C LEU A 264 -3.37 18.08 -4.94
N LYS A 265 -2.11 18.11 -5.37
CA LYS A 265 -1.77 17.90 -6.79
C LYS A 265 -2.14 16.49 -7.28
N CYS A 266 -2.08 15.45 -6.44
CA CYS A 266 -2.58 14.12 -6.80
C CYS A 266 -4.07 14.16 -7.15
N GLN A 267 -4.86 14.90 -6.37
CA GLN A 267 -6.29 15.11 -6.61
C GLN A 267 -6.54 15.86 -7.93
N GLU A 268 -5.76 16.91 -8.20
CA GLU A 268 -5.82 17.66 -9.46
C GLU A 268 -5.45 16.79 -10.66
N ALA A 269 -4.34 16.04 -10.56
CA ALA A 269 -3.89 15.11 -11.58
C ALA A 269 -4.95 14.04 -11.87
N TYR A 270 -5.61 13.51 -10.84
CA TYR A 270 -6.72 12.58 -11.02
C TYR A 270 -7.86 13.19 -11.86
N ASN A 271 -8.22 14.45 -11.59
CA ASN A 271 -9.24 15.15 -12.40
C ASN A 271 -8.79 15.38 -13.86
N ASP A 272 -7.47 15.46 -14.09
CA ASP A 272 -6.84 15.60 -15.41
C ASP A 272 -6.60 14.26 -16.14
N GLY A 273 -7.15 13.16 -15.62
CA GLY A 273 -7.09 11.86 -16.28
C GLY A 273 -5.93 10.95 -15.83
N TYR A 274 -5.23 11.29 -14.75
CA TYR A 274 -4.18 10.43 -14.19
C TYR A 274 -4.76 9.36 -13.27
N THR A 275 -4.22 8.15 -13.36
CA THR A 275 -4.45 7.08 -12.38
C THR A 275 -3.57 7.30 -11.16
N VAL A 276 -4.15 7.10 -9.98
CA VAL A 276 -3.40 7.00 -8.72
C VAL A 276 -3.23 5.54 -8.37
N ALA A 277 -1.99 5.06 -8.37
CA ALA A 277 -1.61 3.71 -7.99
C ALA A 277 -0.91 3.73 -6.62
N LEU A 278 -1.45 3.00 -5.65
CA LEU A 278 -0.86 2.81 -4.32
C LEU A 278 -0.34 1.39 -4.20
N ARG A 279 0.86 1.25 -3.64
CA ARG A 279 1.49 -0.04 -3.34
C ARG A 279 1.34 -0.44 -1.87
N GLY A 280 1.45 -1.74 -1.64
CA GLY A 280 1.57 -2.32 -0.31
C GLY A 280 0.30 -2.14 0.54
N MET A 281 -0.87 -2.39 -0.04
CA MET A 281 -2.16 -2.17 0.63
C MET A 281 -2.36 -3.11 1.83
N GLU A 282 -1.71 -4.26 1.83
CA GLU A 282 -1.60 -5.18 2.97
C GLU A 282 -0.96 -4.53 4.21
N PHE A 283 -0.01 -3.61 4.03
CA PHE A 283 0.60 -2.90 5.16
C PHE A 283 -0.28 -1.77 5.71
N ARG A 284 -1.38 -1.46 5.02
CA ARG A 284 -2.24 -0.30 5.28
C ARG A 284 -3.60 -0.68 5.83
N PHE A 285 -4.11 -1.85 5.43
CA PHE A 285 -5.45 -2.31 5.77
C PHE A 285 -5.41 -3.77 6.24
N GLU A 286 -5.77 -4.00 7.50
CA GLU A 286 -5.79 -5.34 8.13
C GLU A 286 -6.57 -6.37 7.31
N ARG A 287 -7.74 -6.00 6.77
CA ARG A 287 -8.55 -6.92 5.95
C ARG A 287 -7.89 -7.28 4.62
N VAL A 288 -7.12 -6.36 4.02
CA VAL A 288 -6.33 -6.65 2.81
C VAL A 288 -5.16 -7.57 3.18
N ALA A 289 -4.48 -7.31 4.30
CA ALA A 289 -3.43 -8.18 4.82
C ALA A 289 -3.89 -9.62 4.99
N LEU A 290 -5.09 -9.82 5.56
CA LEU A 290 -5.70 -11.15 5.72
C LEU A 290 -5.95 -11.85 4.38
N ILE A 291 -6.43 -11.14 3.36
CA ILE A 291 -6.64 -11.73 2.02
C ILE A 291 -5.30 -12.13 1.41
N VAL A 292 -4.30 -11.26 1.49
CA VAL A 292 -2.97 -11.46 0.93
C VAL A 292 -2.24 -12.62 1.60
N ASP A 293 -2.25 -12.68 2.94
CA ASP A 293 -1.70 -13.81 3.72
C ASP A 293 -2.33 -15.15 3.32
N ARG A 294 -3.66 -15.17 3.18
CA ARG A 294 -4.36 -16.37 2.71
C ARG A 294 -3.99 -16.74 1.28
N LEU A 295 -3.90 -15.76 0.39
CA LEU A 295 -3.50 -16.00 -0.99
C LEU A 295 -2.10 -16.64 -1.06
N ALA A 296 -1.13 -16.09 -0.32
CA ALA A 296 0.20 -16.66 -0.21
C ALA A 296 0.15 -18.11 0.30
N SER A 297 -0.61 -18.37 1.38
CA SER A 297 -0.78 -19.72 1.94
C SER A 297 -1.39 -20.73 0.97
N ILE A 298 -2.37 -20.34 0.14
CA ILE A 298 -3.03 -21.23 -0.83
C ILE A 298 -2.05 -21.67 -1.92
N PHE A 299 -1.22 -20.75 -2.39
CA PHE A 299 -0.24 -20.99 -3.45
C PHE A 299 1.11 -21.46 -2.92
N GLY A 300 1.24 -21.67 -1.61
CA GLY A 300 2.47 -22.11 -0.96
C GLY A 300 3.64 -21.12 -1.12
N GLN A 301 3.33 -19.83 -1.24
CA GLN A 301 4.32 -18.77 -1.40
C GLN A 301 4.67 -18.16 -0.03
N PRO A 302 5.91 -17.66 0.16
CA PRO A 302 6.31 -16.98 1.39
C PRO A 302 5.51 -15.70 1.65
N SER A 303 5.13 -15.00 0.58
CA SER A 303 4.35 -13.77 0.62
C SER A 303 3.52 -13.58 -0.66
N ALA A 304 2.62 -12.62 -0.61
CA ALA A 304 1.90 -12.06 -1.74
C ALA A 304 1.79 -10.54 -1.51
N GLY A 305 1.41 -9.78 -2.52
CA GLY A 305 1.29 -8.32 -2.43
C GLY A 305 -0.06 -7.80 -2.92
N ALA A 306 -0.45 -6.60 -2.48
CA ALA A 306 -1.65 -5.92 -2.97
C ALA A 306 -1.38 -4.47 -3.38
N ASN A 307 -1.78 -4.13 -4.60
CA ASN A 307 -1.74 -2.76 -5.13
C ASN A 307 -3.15 -2.25 -5.41
N MET A 308 -3.40 -0.96 -5.18
CA MET A 308 -4.67 -0.31 -5.48
C MET A 308 -4.53 0.65 -6.64
N TYR A 309 -5.48 0.65 -7.56
CA TYR A 309 -5.49 1.57 -8.71
C TYR A 309 -6.84 2.29 -8.81
N LEU A 310 -6.79 3.61 -8.70
CA LEU A 310 -7.93 4.50 -8.90
C LEU A 310 -7.76 5.23 -10.23
N THR A 311 -8.62 4.91 -11.21
CA THR A 311 -8.53 5.44 -12.59
C THR A 311 -9.79 6.26 -12.92
N PRO A 312 -9.64 7.54 -13.32
CA PRO A 312 -10.76 8.43 -13.64
C PRO A 312 -11.50 8.03 -14.92
N PRO A 313 -12.69 8.59 -15.19
CA PRO A 313 -13.46 8.31 -16.40
C PRO A 313 -12.67 8.51 -17.69
N ASN A 314 -12.89 7.62 -18.66
CA ASN A 314 -12.35 7.73 -20.03
C ASN A 314 -10.82 7.89 -20.07
N SER A 315 -10.13 7.17 -19.20
CA SER A 315 -8.67 7.27 -19.06
C SER A 315 -8.01 5.89 -18.92
N GLN A 316 -6.73 5.86 -19.26
CA GLN A 316 -5.84 4.72 -19.10
C GLN A 316 -4.63 5.14 -18.26
N GLY A 317 -4.37 4.38 -17.19
CA GLY A 317 -3.22 4.59 -16.32
C GLY A 317 -1.94 4.05 -16.94
N LEU A 318 -1.73 2.74 -16.79
CA LEU A 318 -0.52 2.05 -17.24
C LEU A 318 -0.56 1.77 -18.74
N ALA A 319 0.60 1.85 -19.38
CA ALA A 319 0.76 1.45 -20.77
C ALA A 319 0.66 -0.09 -20.87
N ARG A 320 0.64 -0.63 -22.09
CA ARG A 320 0.65 -2.09 -22.27
C ARG A 320 1.93 -2.69 -21.68
N HIS A 321 1.79 -3.58 -20.72
CA HIS A 321 2.90 -4.23 -20.00
C HIS A 321 2.55 -5.69 -19.69
N TYR A 322 3.54 -6.46 -19.24
CA TYR A 322 3.29 -7.75 -18.60
C TYR A 322 4.01 -7.80 -17.25
N ASP A 323 3.42 -8.52 -16.31
CA ASP A 323 4.01 -8.75 -15.00
C ASP A 323 4.85 -10.02 -14.99
N ASP A 324 5.83 -10.08 -14.10
CA ASP A 324 6.64 -11.28 -13.79
C ASP A 324 5.98 -12.23 -12.78
N HIS A 325 4.86 -11.82 -12.23
CA HIS A 325 4.07 -12.55 -11.24
C HIS A 325 2.63 -12.73 -11.72
N CYS A 326 1.94 -13.71 -11.16
CA CYS A 326 0.53 -13.93 -11.47
C CYS A 326 -0.33 -12.94 -10.69
N VAL A 327 -1.37 -12.40 -11.31
CA VAL A 327 -2.22 -11.38 -10.66
C VAL A 327 -3.70 -11.75 -10.65
N PHE A 328 -4.36 -11.40 -9.54
CA PHE A 328 -5.81 -11.41 -9.40
C PHE A 328 -6.32 -9.96 -9.24
N VAL A 329 -6.98 -9.44 -10.27
CA VAL A 329 -7.59 -8.12 -10.29
C VAL A 329 -9.00 -8.20 -9.73
N CYS A 330 -9.20 -7.69 -8.52
CA CYS A 330 -10.50 -7.59 -7.85
C CYS A 330 -11.11 -6.22 -8.16
N GLN A 331 -12.17 -6.18 -8.98
CA GLN A 331 -12.86 -4.92 -9.32
C GLN A 331 -13.75 -4.47 -8.16
N ILE A 332 -13.43 -3.32 -7.57
CA ILE A 332 -14.05 -2.87 -6.32
C ILE A 332 -15.17 -1.84 -6.57
N PHE A 333 -14.87 -0.79 -7.35
CA PHE A 333 -15.85 0.23 -7.74
C PHE A 333 -15.86 0.50 -9.23
N GLY A 334 -17.04 0.81 -9.75
CA GLY A 334 -17.27 1.12 -11.15
C GLY A 334 -16.86 -0.04 -12.06
N SER A 335 -16.34 0.30 -13.24
CA SER A 335 -16.05 -0.69 -14.27
C SER A 335 -14.78 -0.37 -15.05
N LYS A 336 -14.14 -1.41 -15.57
CA LYS A 336 -12.91 -1.28 -16.36
C LYS A 336 -12.88 -2.30 -17.49
N GLN A 337 -12.48 -1.83 -18.67
CA GLN A 337 -12.21 -2.71 -19.81
C GLN A 337 -10.75 -3.14 -19.79
N TRP A 338 -10.53 -4.45 -19.85
CA TRP A 338 -9.24 -5.10 -19.88
C TRP A 338 -9.04 -5.81 -21.22
N LYS A 339 -7.84 -5.67 -21.78
CA LYS A 339 -7.38 -6.40 -22.95
C LYS A 339 -6.16 -7.20 -22.55
N ILE A 340 -6.23 -8.52 -22.70
CA ILE A 340 -5.15 -9.44 -22.38
C ILE A 340 -4.70 -10.11 -23.68
N PHE A 341 -3.43 -9.98 -24.01
CA PHE A 341 -2.84 -10.57 -25.19
C PHE A 341 -2.15 -11.88 -24.82
N SER A 342 -2.16 -12.84 -25.75
CA SER A 342 -1.43 -14.08 -25.56
C SER A 342 0.07 -13.82 -25.45
N GLN A 343 0.75 -14.60 -24.60
CA GLN A 343 2.18 -14.45 -24.36
C GLN A 343 2.98 -14.60 -25.67
N PRO A 344 4.08 -13.84 -25.85
CA PRO A 344 4.77 -13.87 -27.13
C PRO A 344 5.37 -15.22 -27.51
N ASN A 345 6.01 -15.88 -26.55
CA ASN A 345 6.86 -17.06 -26.79
C ASN A 345 6.55 -18.25 -25.86
N GLY A 346 5.49 -18.17 -25.04
CA GLY A 346 5.13 -19.19 -24.04
C GLY A 346 6.16 -19.38 -22.91
N GLN A 347 7.20 -18.54 -22.88
CA GLN A 347 8.18 -18.50 -21.79
C GLN A 347 7.64 -17.60 -20.69
N LEU A 348 7.55 -18.14 -19.48
CA LEU A 348 7.13 -17.39 -18.31
C LEU A 348 8.25 -16.43 -17.89
N PRO A 349 8.00 -15.12 -17.85
CA PRO A 349 9.02 -14.14 -17.51
C PRO A 349 9.46 -14.28 -16.05
N ARG A 350 10.70 -13.84 -15.80
CA ARG A 350 11.32 -13.82 -14.47
C ARG A 350 11.55 -12.40 -13.94
N LEU A 351 11.33 -11.39 -14.77
CA LEU A 351 11.51 -9.97 -14.47
C LEU A 351 10.42 -9.18 -15.18
N TYR A 352 9.90 -8.14 -14.53
CA TYR A 352 8.97 -7.18 -15.10
C TYR A 352 9.58 -6.51 -16.34
N ASP A 353 8.78 -6.33 -17.38
CA ASP A 353 9.20 -5.65 -18.61
C ASP A 353 8.07 -4.74 -19.11
N PRO A 354 8.30 -3.41 -19.11
CA PRO A 354 7.46 -2.55 -19.91
C PRO A 354 7.73 -2.91 -21.37
N CYS A 355 6.73 -3.32 -22.14
CA CYS A 355 6.84 -3.90 -23.50
C CYS A 355 7.55 -3.02 -24.58
N ASN A 356 8.27 -1.96 -24.18
CA ASN A 356 8.83 -0.89 -24.99
C ASN A 356 10.36 -0.89 -25.11
N ILE A 357 11.14 -1.80 -24.51
CA ILE A 357 12.60 -1.54 -24.39
C ILE A 357 13.58 -2.45 -25.14
N LEU A 358 13.32 -3.72 -25.50
CA LEU A 358 14.45 -4.51 -26.05
C LEU A 358 14.26 -5.32 -27.33
N ASN A 359 13.05 -5.69 -27.74
CA ASN A 359 12.91 -6.50 -28.94
C ASN A 359 11.95 -5.80 -29.89
N ASN A 360 12.39 -5.55 -31.13
CA ASN A 360 11.57 -5.09 -32.27
C ASN A 360 10.41 -6.06 -32.64
N GLU A 361 9.94 -6.86 -31.68
CA GLU A 361 8.67 -7.53 -31.69
C GLU A 361 7.67 -6.61 -31.01
N THR A 362 7.20 -5.59 -31.75
CA THR A 362 5.88 -5.02 -31.45
C THR A 362 4.94 -6.18 -31.18
N ILE A 363 4.33 -6.24 -29.99
CA ILE A 363 3.26 -7.20 -29.70
C ILE A 363 2.21 -6.98 -30.78
N ASP A 364 2.24 -7.85 -31.79
CA ASP A 364 1.41 -7.72 -32.98
C ASP A 364 -0.06 -7.69 -32.55
N ASP A 365 -0.80 -6.68 -32.98
CA ASP A 365 -2.23 -6.55 -32.70
C ASP A 365 -3.04 -7.69 -33.39
N THR A 366 -2.39 -8.56 -34.18
CA THR A 366 -2.97 -9.80 -34.72
C THR A 366 -2.98 -10.98 -33.75
N ARG A 367 -2.36 -10.87 -32.56
CA ARG A 367 -2.37 -11.95 -31.55
C ARG A 367 -3.75 -12.10 -30.91
N ASP A 368 -4.05 -13.32 -30.45
CA ASP A 368 -5.28 -13.60 -29.71
C ASP A 368 -5.39 -12.65 -28.50
N CYS A 369 -6.47 -11.87 -28.50
CA CYS A 369 -6.77 -10.82 -27.54
C CYS A 369 -8.07 -11.15 -26.80
N TYR A 370 -7.95 -11.42 -25.51
CA TYR A 370 -9.08 -11.61 -24.61
C TYR A 370 -9.56 -10.25 -24.12
N ASN A 371 -10.83 -9.94 -24.39
CA ASN A 371 -11.47 -8.71 -23.93
C ASN A 371 -12.38 -9.02 -22.74
N PHE A 372 -12.08 -8.42 -21.60
CA PHE A 372 -12.90 -8.54 -20.39
C PHE A 372 -13.40 -7.17 -19.96
N PHE A 373 -14.70 -7.06 -19.73
CA PHE A 373 -15.29 -5.90 -19.06
C PHE A 373 -15.60 -6.29 -17.62
N LEU A 374 -14.95 -5.69 -16.63
CA LEU A 374 -15.14 -6.01 -15.21
C LEU A 374 -16.08 -5.01 -14.56
N ASN A 375 -17.03 -5.52 -13.78
CA ASN A 375 -17.92 -4.75 -12.91
C ASN A 375 -17.58 -5.02 -11.44
N GLU A 376 -18.14 -4.22 -10.53
CA GLU A 376 -17.99 -4.40 -9.08
C GLU A 376 -18.23 -5.86 -8.65
N GLY A 377 -17.22 -6.45 -8.01
CA GLY A 377 -17.23 -7.83 -7.50
C GLY A 377 -16.69 -8.89 -8.47
N ASP A 378 -16.37 -8.55 -9.72
CA ASP A 378 -15.68 -9.47 -10.63
C ASP A 378 -14.20 -9.60 -10.28
N VAL A 379 -13.65 -10.80 -10.47
CA VAL A 379 -12.21 -11.08 -10.32
C VAL A 379 -11.63 -11.59 -11.63
N LEU A 380 -10.62 -10.89 -12.16
CA LEU A 380 -9.87 -11.32 -13.34
C LEU A 380 -8.51 -11.89 -12.92
N TYR A 381 -8.24 -13.12 -13.30
CA TYR A 381 -6.91 -13.72 -13.22
C TYR A 381 -6.12 -13.44 -14.50
N ILE A 382 -4.88 -13.00 -14.36
CA ILE A 382 -3.94 -12.80 -15.47
C ILE A 382 -2.65 -13.58 -15.14
N PRO A 383 -2.27 -14.57 -15.98
CA PRO A 383 -0.96 -15.22 -15.89
C PRO A 383 0.18 -14.21 -16.03
N ARG A 384 1.29 -14.44 -15.30
CA ARG A 384 2.54 -13.71 -15.54
C ARG A 384 2.93 -13.78 -17.01
N GLY A 385 3.49 -12.72 -17.57
CA GLY A 385 3.93 -12.66 -18.97
C GLY A 385 2.86 -12.42 -20.01
N CYS A 386 1.57 -12.44 -19.66
CA CYS A 386 0.51 -12.03 -20.57
C CYS A 386 0.49 -10.49 -20.68
N PRO A 387 0.79 -9.90 -21.86
CA PRO A 387 0.70 -8.46 -22.01
C PRO A 387 -0.74 -8.00 -21.82
N HIS A 388 -0.94 -6.89 -21.13
CA HIS A 388 -2.27 -6.40 -20.84
C HIS A 388 -2.32 -4.88 -20.74
N GLU A 389 -3.51 -4.34 -20.98
CA GLU A 389 -3.83 -2.92 -20.83
C GLU A 389 -5.27 -2.77 -20.33
N ALA A 390 -5.54 -1.71 -19.56
CA ALA A 390 -6.84 -1.48 -18.95
C ALA A 390 -7.28 -0.02 -19.02
N CYS A 391 -8.50 0.22 -19.49
CA CYS A 391 -9.07 1.56 -19.65
C CYS A 391 -10.44 1.66 -18.97
N THR A 392 -10.64 2.71 -18.18
CA THR A 392 -11.93 3.02 -17.58
C THR A 392 -12.82 3.67 -18.64
N HIS A 393 -13.87 2.97 -19.07
CA HIS A 393 -14.85 3.51 -20.00
C HIS A 393 -16.04 4.06 -19.23
N TYR A 394 -16.47 5.27 -19.57
CA TYR A 394 -17.65 5.89 -18.97
C TYR A 394 -18.56 6.49 -20.03
N ASP A 395 -19.76 5.93 -20.13
CA ASP A 395 -20.91 6.59 -20.75
C ASP A 395 -21.90 7.02 -19.65
N LYS A 396 -22.31 8.30 -19.69
CA LYS A 396 -23.31 8.87 -18.77
C LYS A 396 -24.65 8.13 -18.83
N GLN A 397 -24.94 7.44 -19.94
CA GLN A 397 -26.18 6.70 -20.14
C GLN A 397 -26.23 5.38 -19.37
N ASP A 398 -25.08 4.80 -19.03
CA ASP A 398 -24.99 3.46 -18.41
C ASP A 398 -25.14 3.49 -16.88
N GLY A 399 -25.29 4.67 -16.28
CA GLY A 399 -25.55 4.85 -14.84
C GLY A 399 -24.39 4.48 -13.92
N SER A 400 -23.18 4.23 -14.45
CA SER A 400 -22.00 3.93 -13.65
C SER A 400 -21.44 5.18 -12.95
N VAL A 401 -20.66 4.99 -11.87
CA VAL A 401 -20.06 6.08 -11.08
C VAL A 401 -18.96 6.86 -11.82
N GLY A 402 -18.58 6.42 -13.02
CA GLY A 402 -17.64 7.09 -13.91
C GLY A 402 -16.16 6.78 -13.68
N PHE A 403 -15.76 6.34 -12.49
CA PHE A 403 -14.38 5.93 -12.21
C PHE A 403 -14.25 4.42 -12.03
N SER A 404 -13.02 3.91 -12.00
CA SER A 404 -12.72 2.53 -11.63
C SER A 404 -11.79 2.49 -10.42
N LEU A 405 -12.10 1.64 -9.45
CA LEU A 405 -11.20 1.25 -8.37
C LEU A 405 -11.03 -0.27 -8.41
N HIS A 406 -9.79 -0.75 -8.43
CA HIS A 406 -9.51 -2.17 -8.25
C HIS A 406 -8.31 -2.40 -7.33
N LEU A 407 -8.29 -3.58 -6.71
CA LEU A 407 -7.12 -4.15 -6.05
C LEU A 407 -6.52 -5.22 -6.94
N THR A 408 -5.21 -5.17 -7.14
CA THR A 408 -4.44 -6.21 -7.82
C THR A 408 -3.67 -6.99 -6.76
N LEU A 409 -3.99 -8.27 -6.61
CA LEU A 409 -3.28 -9.18 -5.72
C LEU A 409 -2.24 -9.94 -6.53
N GLY A 410 -0.96 -9.73 -6.21
CA GLY A 410 0.17 -10.38 -6.87
C GLY A 410 0.61 -11.63 -6.11
N VAL A 411 0.76 -12.73 -6.83
CA VAL A 411 1.37 -13.97 -6.35
C VAL A 411 2.69 -14.12 -7.08
N GLU A 412 3.77 -13.79 -6.38
CA GLU A 412 5.12 -14.05 -6.86
C GLU A 412 5.32 -15.57 -6.89
N VAL A 413 5.88 -16.06 -8.00
CA VAL A 413 6.23 -17.46 -8.15
C VAL A 413 7.75 -17.47 -8.26
N GLU A 414 8.41 -17.46 -7.10
CA GLU A 414 9.84 -17.74 -7.07
C GLU A 414 10.05 -19.20 -7.51
N PRO A 415 10.91 -19.46 -8.51
CA PRO A 415 11.34 -20.83 -8.74
C PRO A 415 12.14 -21.32 -7.52
N PRO A 416 12.08 -22.61 -7.15
CA PRO A 416 13.12 -23.16 -6.29
C PRO A 416 14.48 -22.84 -6.93
N PHE A 417 15.39 -22.25 -6.15
CA PHE A 417 16.77 -22.00 -6.56
C PHE A 417 17.32 -23.25 -7.28
N GLU A 418 17.67 -23.14 -8.57
CA GLU A 418 18.44 -24.16 -9.29
C GLU A 418 19.93 -23.99 -9.04
#